data_AF-A0A1E3YR91-F1
#
_entry.id   AF-A0A1E3YR91-F1
#
_cell.length_a   1.000
_cell.length_b   1.000
_cell.length_c   1.000
_cell.angle_alpha   90.00
_cell.angle_beta   90.00
_cell.angle_gamma   90.00
#
_symmetry.space_group_name_H-M   'P 1'
#
loop_
_entity.id
_entity.type
_entity.pdbx_description
1 polymer ?
#
loop_
_entity_poly.entity_id
_entity_poly.type
_entity_poly.pdbx_seq_one_letter_code
_entity_poly.pdbx_strand_id
1 'polypeptide(L)' 'MNRPAADIANKKWVVASDVRNRDGIGIELYVDETLVLEIFRDDTKMTREVTLHKQEVSLELLEEAIATFKKEIPQDFLD' A
#
# COMPACT_ATOMS: atom_id res chain seq x y z
N MET A 1 8.48 24.11 -27.20
CA MET A 1 9.47 23.05 -26.87
C MET A 1 8.74 21.99 -26.08
N ASN A 2 8.72 20.76 -26.59
CA ASN A 2 8.08 19.61 -25.96
C ASN A 2 8.92 19.23 -24.72
N ARG A 3 8.38 19.32 -23.51
CA ARG A 3 8.97 18.62 -22.36
C ARG A 3 8.42 17.19 -22.36
N PRO A 4 9.20 16.13 -22.63
CA PRO A 4 8.78 14.79 -22.28
C PRO A 4 9.34 14.52 -20.88
N ALA A 5 8.57 14.85 -19.86
CA ALA A 5 8.82 14.40 -18.49
C ALA A 5 7.59 14.78 -17.67
N ALA A 6 6.58 13.91 -17.68
CA ALA A 6 5.93 13.66 -16.40
C ALA A 6 7.08 13.20 -15.50
N ASP A 7 7.38 14.00 -14.47
CA ASP A 7 8.31 13.65 -13.41
C ASP A 7 8.08 12.18 -13.06
N ILE A 8 9.11 11.35 -13.21
CA ILE A 8 9.06 9.91 -12.96
C ILE A 8 8.90 9.78 -11.45
N ALA A 9 7.67 9.84 -10.96
CA ALA A 9 7.37 9.78 -9.55
C ALA A 9 8.00 8.50 -8.99
N ASN A 10 8.92 8.63 -8.05
CA ASN A 10 9.73 7.51 -7.60
C ASN A 10 8.89 6.66 -6.65
N LYS A 11 8.33 5.56 -7.19
CA LYS A 11 7.49 4.62 -6.43
C LYS A 11 8.36 3.63 -5.67
N LYS A 12 8.05 3.45 -4.38
CA LYS A 12 8.68 2.46 -3.51
C LYS A 12 7.62 1.69 -2.74
N TRP A 13 7.68 0.36 -2.84
CA TRP A 13 6.88 -0.56 -2.04
C TRP A 13 7.67 -1.00 -0.81
N VAL A 14 7.00 -1.04 0.33
CA VAL A 14 7.55 -1.57 1.58
C VAL A 14 6.55 -2.58 2.14
N VAL A 15 7.03 -3.75 2.55
CA VAL A 15 6.24 -4.70 3.35
C VAL A 15 6.43 -4.33 4.81
N ALA A 16 5.34 -4.05 5.51
CA ALA A 16 5.35 -3.66 6.90
C ALA A 16 4.55 -4.69 7.72
N SER A 17 5.17 -5.22 8.77
CA SER A 17 4.48 -5.98 9.81
C SER A 17 4.53 -5.14 11.08
N ASP A 18 3.36 -4.80 11.60
CA ASP A 18 3.24 -4.08 12.86
C ASP A 18 2.89 -5.09 13.94
N VAL A 19 3.53 -4.98 15.11
CA VAL A 19 3.30 -5.81 16.30
C VAL A 19 3.00 -4.96 17.53
N ARG A 20 2.85 -3.63 17.38
CA ARG A 20 2.66 -2.73 18.51
C ARG A 20 1.19 -2.55 18.88
N ASN A 21 0.32 -2.22 17.92
CA ASN A 21 -1.11 -1.96 18.16
C ASN A 21 -2.07 -2.74 17.26
N ARG A 22 -1.57 -3.32 16.16
CA ARG A 22 -2.28 -4.23 15.26
C ARG A 22 -1.40 -5.47 15.16
N ASP A 23 -2.01 -6.65 15.14
CA ASP A 23 -1.30 -7.87 14.75
C ASP A 23 -1.61 -8.13 13.29
N GLY A 24 -0.59 -8.14 12.44
CA GLY A 24 -0.79 -8.30 11.00
C GLY A 24 0.38 -7.87 10.12
N ILE A 25 0.08 -7.82 8.83
CA ILE A 25 1.05 -7.53 7.78
C ILE A 25 0.37 -6.81 6.61
N GLY A 26 1.09 -5.87 6.01
CA GLY A 26 0.60 -5.09 4.90
C GLY A 26 1.70 -4.59 3.99
N ILE A 27 1.28 -3.76 3.03
CA ILE A 27 2.17 -3.02 2.15
C ILE A 27 1.92 -1.53 2.31
N GLU A 28 2.99 -0.76 2.12
CA GLU A 28 2.99 0.68 2.06
C GLU A 28 3.54 1.13 0.70
N LEU A 29 2.83 2.06 0.05
CA LEU A 29 3.32 2.72 -1.17
C LEU A 29 3.80 4.12 -0.83
N TYR A 30 5.08 4.35 -1.12
CA TYR A 30 5.67 5.68 -1.11
C TYR A 30 5.82 6.18 -2.54
N VAL A 31 5.47 7.45 -2.74
CA VAL A 31 5.72 8.18 -3.98
C VAL A 31 6.47 9.44 -3.60
N ASP A 32 7.69 9.59 -4.10
CA ASP A 32 8.58 10.71 -3.76
C ASP A 32 8.72 10.87 -2.24
N GLU A 33 9.06 9.74 -1.57
CA GLU A 33 9.23 9.63 -0.11
C GLU A 33 7.98 9.92 0.74
N THR A 34 6.84 10.20 0.11
CA THR A 34 5.57 10.43 0.79
C THR A 34 4.73 9.16 0.80
N LEU A 35 4.27 8.71 1.97
CA LEU A 35 3.31 7.62 2.08
C LEU A 35 1.99 8.04 1.41
N VAL A 36 1.55 7.30 0.40
CA VAL A 36 0.34 7.60 -0.37
C VAL A 36 -0.82 6.71 0.04
N LEU A 37 -0.56 5.41 0.16
CA LEU A 37 -1.55 4.42 0.56
C LEU A 37 -0.89 3.26 1.32
N GLU A 38 -1.67 2.64 2.18
CA GLU A 38 -1.38 1.39 2.89
C GLU A 38 -2.49 0.38 2.57
N ILE A 39 -2.15 -0.89 2.37
CA ILE A 39 -3.11 -2.00 2.43
C ILE A 39 -2.63 -2.97 3.49
N PHE A 40 -3.45 -3.19 4.52
CA PHE A 40 -3.07 -3.95 5.71
C PHE A 40 -4.04 -5.10 5.96
N ARG A 41 -3.52 -6.30 6.24
CA ARG A 41 -4.28 -7.43 6.79
C ARG A 41 -4.17 -7.37 8.30
N ASP A 42 -5.27 -7.10 8.99
CA ASP A 42 -5.37 -7.13 10.44
C ASP A 42 -5.87 -8.52 10.85
N ASP A 43 -4.97 -9.32 11.45
CA ASP A 43 -5.26 -10.67 11.91
C ASP A 43 -6.13 -10.65 13.18
N THR A 44 -6.01 -9.61 14.01
CA THR A 44 -6.85 -9.43 15.21
C THR A 44 -8.32 -9.19 14.84
N LYS A 45 -8.58 -8.35 13.84
CA LYS A 45 -9.94 -8.02 13.39
C LYS A 45 -10.46 -8.95 12.29
N MET A 46 -9.60 -9.78 11.70
CA MET A 46 -9.87 -10.55 10.49
C MET A 46 -10.36 -9.66 9.34
N THR A 47 -9.77 -8.48 9.18
CA THR A 47 -10.11 -7.51 8.13
C THR A 47 -8.91 -7.18 7.24
N ARG A 48 -9.21 -6.68 6.04
CA ARG A 48 -8.22 -6.04 5.17
C ARG A 48 -8.65 -4.61 4.98
N GLU A 49 -7.77 -3.68 5.32
CA GLU A 49 -8.07 -2.26 5.35
C GLU A 49 -7.18 -1.55 4.32
N VAL A 50 -7.77 -0.58 3.61
CA VAL A 50 -7.04 0.33 2.72
C VAL A 50 -7.08 1.70 3.37
N THR A 51 -5.90 2.27 3.61
CA THR A 51 -5.75 3.62 4.17
C THR A 51 -5.15 4.53 3.10
N LEU A 52 -5.84 5.61 2.77
CA LEU A 52 -5.33 6.65 1.87
C LEU A 52 -4.79 7.81 2.71
N HIS A 53 -3.51 8.14 2.49
CA HIS A 53 -2.85 9.27 3.17
C HIS A 53 -2.89 10.56 2.33
N LYS A 54 -3.19 10.42 1.02
CA LYS A 54 -3.58 11.54 0.16
C LYS A 54 -5.09 11.54 -0.04
N GLN A 55 -5.66 12.74 -0.20
CA GLN A 55 -7.11 12.90 -0.42
C GLN A 55 -7.58 12.21 -1.71
N GLU A 56 -6.73 12.21 -2.75
CA GLU A 56 -7.02 11.62 -4.04
C GLU A 56 -5.85 10.71 -4.45
N VAL A 57 -6.20 9.49 -4.87
CA VAL A 57 -5.30 8.49 -5.43
C VAL A 57 -5.95 7.99 -6.71
N SER A 58 -5.19 7.86 -7.80
CA SER A 58 -5.75 7.39 -9.06
C SER A 58 -6.20 5.94 -8.95
N LEU A 59 -7.23 5.58 -9.74
CA LEU A 59 -7.75 4.22 -9.75
C LEU A 59 -6.65 3.21 -10.12
N GLU A 60 -5.84 3.54 -11.12
CA GLU A 60 -4.75 2.69 -11.61
C GLU A 60 -3.73 2.40 -10.51
N LEU A 61 -3.40 3.40 -9.69
CA LEU A 61 -2.45 3.23 -8.58
C LEU A 61 -3.04 2.39 -7.45
N LEU A 62 -4.34 2.54 -7.17
CA LEU A 62 -5.05 1.71 -6.20
C LEU A 62 -5.15 0.25 -6.67
N GLU A 63 -5.45 0.03 -7.95
CA GLU A 63 -5.49 -1.31 -8.56
C GLU A 63 -4.11 -1.98 -8.53
N GLU A 64 -3.04 -1.23 -8.85
CA GLU A 64 -1.65 -1.70 -8.73
C GLU A 64 -1.31 -2.09 -7.29
N ALA A 65 -1.76 -1.30 -6.31
CA ALA A 65 -1.58 -1.60 -4.90
C ALA A 65 -2.29 -2.89 -4.48
N ILE A 66 -3.57 -3.06 -4.87
CA ILE A 66 -4.34 -4.26 -4.56
C ILE A 66 -3.69 -5.49 -5.18
N ALA A 67 -3.23 -5.40 -6.43
CA ALA A 67 -2.53 -6.49 -7.11
C ALA A 67 -1.23 -6.85 -6.37
N THR A 68 -0.45 -5.84 -5.97
CA THR A 68 0.80 -6.03 -5.22
C THR A 68 0.54 -6.67 -3.87
N PHE A 69 -0.46 -6.19 -3.11
CA PHE A 69 -0.83 -6.75 -1.82
C PHE A 69 -1.21 -8.22 -1.93
N LYS A 70 -2.06 -8.57 -2.90
CA LYS A 70 -2.49 -9.96 -3.12
C LYS A 70 -1.36 -10.90 -3.53
N LYS A 71 -0.33 -10.35 -4.18
CA LYS A 71 0.84 -11.11 -4.62
C LYS A 71 1.86 -11.31 -3.51
N GLU A 72 2.13 -10.27 -2.72
CA GLU A 72 3.21 -10.27 -1.73
C GLU A 72 2.77 -10.75 -0.35
N ILE A 73 1.49 -10.55 0.01
CA ILE A 73 0.99 -10.86 1.35
C ILE A 73 0.16 -12.15 1.32
N PRO A 74 0.40 -13.12 2.23
CA PRO A 74 -0.47 -14.28 2.38
C PRO A 74 -1.92 -13.87 2.62
N GLN A 75 -2.86 -14.54 1.97
CA GLN A 75 -4.25 -14.10 2.04
C GLN A 75 -4.95 -14.61 3.30
N ASP A 76 -4.55 -15.74 3.86
CA ASP A 76 -5.18 -16.26 5.07
C ASP A 76 -4.80 -15.42 6.29
N PHE A 77 -5.76 -15.26 7.20
CA PHE A 77 -5.51 -14.64 8.50
C PHE A 77 -4.74 -15.61 9.38
N LEU A 78 -3.89 -15.07 10.24
CA LEU A 78 -3.21 -15.83 11.28
C LEU A 78 -4.08 -15.83 12.55
N ASP A 79 -4.13 -16.97 13.24
CA ASP A 79 -4.96 -17.26 14.42
C ASP A 79 -4.08 -17.36 15.68
#